data_AF-A0A8T4IM51-F1
#
_entry.id   AF-A0A8T4IM51-F1
#
_cell.length_a   1.000
_cell.length_b   1.000
_cell.length_c   1.000
_cell.angle_alpha   90.00
_cell.angle_beta   90.00
_cell.angle_gamma   90.00
#
_symmetry.space_group_name_H-M   'P 1'
#
loop_
_entity.id
_entity.type
_entity.pdbx_description
1 polymer ?
#
loop_
_entity_poly.entity_id
_entity_poly.type
_entity_poly.pdbx_seq_one_letter_code
_entity_poly.pdbx_strand_id
1 'polypeptide(L)'
;MPEFTPVRAGRGRYGLRRFMRRRRRLLAVAAAVAATALLASTPRTEDGQTTSAPPQGAGAGADSGSRSLVRPEGKRVGDAEGATVIAPVRISDAATVRLLERNDRVDVIASSRESASARVVARNVRVADVPESGDTVPGDGALVVLAVPRKTATELVGAAATSRLAVTLC
;
A
#
# COMPACT_ATOMS: atom_id res chain seq x y z
N MET A 1 -14.20 -27.07 38.57
CA MET A 1 -13.64 -26.09 37.62
C MET A 1 -14.68 -25.82 36.55
N PRO A 2 -14.93 -24.57 36.13
CA PRO A 2 -15.82 -24.31 35.00
C PRO A 2 -15.18 -24.82 33.70
N GLU A 3 -15.99 -25.45 32.86
CA GLU A 3 -15.57 -26.01 31.57
C GLU A 3 -15.48 -24.87 30.55
N PHE A 4 -14.27 -24.53 30.13
CA PHE A 4 -14.04 -23.53 29.09
C PHE A 4 -14.16 -24.22 27.73
N THR A 5 -15.28 -24.01 27.05
CA THR A 5 -15.45 -24.42 25.65
C THR A 5 -14.39 -23.72 24.80
N PRO A 6 -13.55 -24.45 24.05
CA PRO A 6 -12.42 -23.84 23.34
C PRO A 6 -12.93 -22.84 22.30
N VAL A 7 -12.46 -21.59 22.43
CA VAL A 7 -12.74 -20.51 21.48
C VAL A 7 -12.16 -20.91 20.13
N ARG A 8 -13.02 -21.28 19.18
CA ARG A 8 -12.62 -21.43 17.78
C ARG A 8 -12.42 -20.04 17.21
N ALA A 9 -11.18 -19.56 17.23
CA ALA A 9 -10.80 -18.41 16.43
C ALA A 9 -11.12 -18.74 14.95
N GLY A 10 -12.16 -18.10 14.42
CA GLY A 10 -12.55 -18.25 13.04
C GLY A 10 -11.34 -17.95 12.15
N ARG A 11 -10.87 -18.96 11.41
CA ARG A 11 -9.89 -18.79 10.33
C ARG A 11 -10.55 -18.03 9.17
N GLY A 12 -10.78 -16.74 9.35
CA GLY A 12 -11.17 -15.84 8.29
C GLY A 12 -9.97 -15.00 7.87
N ARG A 13 -9.75 -14.87 6.57
CA ARG A 13 -9.04 -13.73 5.92
C ARG A 13 -7.54 -13.85 5.59
N TYR A 14 -6.94 -15.04 5.55
CA TYR A 14 -5.74 -15.25 4.72
C TYR A 14 -6.05 -15.68 3.27
N GLY A 15 -7.33 -15.91 2.93
CA GLY A 15 -7.78 -16.34 1.60
C GLY A 15 -7.75 -15.26 0.51
N LEU A 16 -7.83 -13.97 0.89
CA LEU A 16 -7.87 -12.84 -0.04
C LEU A 16 -6.60 -12.69 -0.88
N ARG A 17 -5.42 -13.07 -0.34
CA ARG A 17 -4.15 -13.07 -1.08
C ARG A 17 -4.13 -14.07 -2.26
N ARG A 18 -4.97 -15.13 -2.23
CA ARG A 18 -4.98 -16.16 -3.29
C ARG A 18 -5.79 -15.75 -4.51
N PHE A 19 -6.83 -14.93 -4.34
CA PHE A 19 -7.69 -14.49 -5.44
C PHE A 19 -7.06 -13.40 -6.31
N MET A 20 -6.32 -12.45 -5.70
CA MET A 20 -5.60 -11.41 -6.46
C MET A 20 -4.47 -11.97 -7.36
N ARG A 21 -3.79 -13.07 -6.95
CA ARG A 21 -2.80 -13.75 -7.81
C ARG A 21 -3.43 -14.51 -8.99
N ARG A 22 -4.68 -14.97 -8.89
CA ARG A 22 -5.38 -15.68 -9.99
C ARG A 22 -5.82 -14.74 -11.11
N ARG A 23 -6.32 -13.53 -10.78
CA ARG A 23 -6.72 -12.54 -11.80
C ARG A 23 -5.55 -12.07 -12.68
N ARG A 24 -4.35 -11.91 -12.09
CA ARG A 24 -3.14 -11.54 -12.86
C ARG A 24 -2.69 -12.61 -13.85
N ARG A 25 -2.96 -13.90 -13.60
CA ARG A 25 -2.64 -14.97 -14.54
C ARG A 25 -3.63 -15.05 -15.71
N LEU A 26 -4.90 -14.71 -15.49
CA LEU A 26 -5.91 -14.71 -16.56
C LEU A 26 -5.70 -13.55 -17.55
N LEU A 27 -5.23 -12.38 -17.08
CA LEU A 27 -4.93 -11.25 -17.96
C LEU A 27 -3.65 -11.44 -18.80
N ALA A 28 -2.70 -12.28 -18.36
CA ALA A 28 -1.51 -12.62 -19.14
C ALA A 28 -1.78 -13.62 -20.28
N VAL A 29 -2.77 -14.51 -20.13
CA VAL A 29 -3.12 -15.48 -21.19
C VAL A 29 -3.94 -14.82 -22.31
N ALA A 30 -4.77 -13.82 -21.99
CA ALA A 30 -5.57 -13.10 -23.00
C ALA A 30 -4.72 -12.25 -23.96
N ALA A 31 -3.55 -11.77 -23.53
CA ALA A 31 -2.65 -10.98 -24.37
C ALA A 31 -1.85 -11.82 -25.41
N ALA A 32 -1.72 -13.13 -25.21
CA ALA A 32 -0.91 -13.98 -26.08
C ALA A 32 -1.66 -14.51 -27.33
N VAL A 33 -3.00 -14.42 -27.36
CA VAL A 33 -3.82 -15.02 -28.44
C VAL A 33 -4.09 -14.06 -29.60
N ALA A 34 -3.81 -12.76 -29.46
CA ALA A 34 -4.15 -11.76 -30.49
C ALA A 34 -3.04 -11.52 -31.56
N ALA A 35 -1.90 -12.21 -31.51
CA ALA A 35 -0.75 -11.90 -32.36
C ALA A 35 -0.59 -12.74 -33.65
N THR A 36 -1.47 -13.70 -33.95
CA THR A 36 -1.25 -14.68 -35.04
C THR A 36 -1.95 -14.39 -36.37
N ALA A 37 -2.59 -13.23 -36.57
CA ALA A 37 -3.45 -13.02 -37.76
C ALA A 37 -2.94 -12.04 -38.84
N LEU A 38 -1.75 -11.44 -38.73
CA LEU A 38 -1.22 -10.56 -39.79
C LEU A 38 0.22 -10.89 -40.18
N LEU A 39 0.42 -12.00 -40.88
CA LEU A 39 1.62 -12.26 -41.67
C LEU A 39 1.25 -12.96 -42.98
N ALA A 40 0.76 -12.17 -43.94
CA ALA A 40 0.63 -12.60 -45.33
C ALA A 40 1.01 -11.44 -46.26
N SER A 41 2.30 -11.08 -46.28
CA SER A 41 2.94 -10.46 -47.44
C SER A 41 4.47 -10.50 -47.33
N THR A 42 5.08 -11.48 -47.98
CA THR A 42 6.49 -11.47 -48.42
C THR A 42 6.57 -10.78 -49.79
N PRO A 43 7.69 -10.13 -50.18
CA PRO A 43 8.88 -10.82 -50.72
C PRO A 43 10.22 -10.19 -50.23
N ARG A 44 11.23 -10.93 -49.75
CA ARG A 44 12.28 -11.75 -50.40
C ARG A 44 13.17 -11.04 -51.44
N THR A 45 14.41 -10.75 -51.02
CA THR A 45 15.73 -10.73 -51.73
C THR A 45 16.79 -10.57 -50.61
N GLU A 46 17.61 -11.56 -50.23
CA GLU A 46 18.94 -11.95 -50.80
C GLU A 46 19.89 -10.74 -50.85
N ASP A 47 21.10 -10.67 -50.27
CA ASP A 47 22.13 -11.62 -49.85
C ASP A 47 23.09 -10.95 -48.82
N GLY A 48 24.01 -11.72 -48.20
CA GLY A 48 25.31 -11.16 -47.83
C GLY A 48 25.88 -11.54 -46.45
N GLN A 49 26.63 -12.63 -46.43
CA GLN A 49 27.46 -13.14 -45.34
C GLN A 49 28.76 -12.32 -45.19
N THR A 50 29.30 -12.19 -43.96
CA THR A 50 30.72 -12.32 -43.53
C THR A 50 31.21 -11.30 -42.48
N THR A 51 31.74 -11.85 -41.37
CA THR A 51 32.99 -11.53 -40.66
C THR A 51 33.53 -10.09 -40.66
N SER A 52 33.72 -9.51 -39.47
CA SER A 52 35.04 -9.19 -38.85
C SER A 52 34.90 -8.14 -37.73
N ALA A 53 35.67 -8.33 -36.67
CA ALA A 53 35.94 -7.35 -35.60
C ALA A 53 37.33 -6.70 -35.83
N PRO A 54 37.84 -5.87 -34.89
CA PRO A 54 37.82 -4.40 -34.81
C PRO A 54 39.20 -3.77 -35.19
N PRO A 55 39.39 -2.43 -35.06
CA PRO A 55 40.17 -1.97 -33.88
C PRO A 55 39.85 -0.56 -33.34
N GLN A 56 40.10 -0.43 -32.03
CA GLN A 56 40.81 0.64 -31.27
C GLN A 56 40.71 2.12 -31.68
N GLY A 57 40.31 2.94 -30.70
CA GLY A 57 40.64 4.36 -30.61
C GLY A 57 40.74 4.78 -29.14
N ALA A 58 41.97 4.93 -28.66
CA ALA A 58 42.30 5.41 -27.32
C ALA A 58 42.09 6.93 -27.21
N GLY A 59 41.59 7.38 -26.06
CA GLY A 59 41.52 8.79 -25.69
C GLY A 59 41.64 8.91 -24.17
N ALA A 60 42.86 9.12 -23.71
CA ALA A 60 43.20 9.46 -22.33
C ALA A 60 42.85 10.93 -22.04
N GLY A 61 42.40 11.20 -20.82
CA GLY A 61 42.19 12.55 -20.31
C GLY A 61 41.83 12.49 -18.84
N ALA A 62 42.85 12.60 -18.00
CA ALA A 62 42.75 12.65 -16.55
C ALA A 62 42.43 14.07 -16.06
N ASP A 63 41.91 14.10 -14.83
CA ASP A 63 42.08 15.14 -13.82
C ASP A 63 40.99 16.19 -13.57
N SER A 64 40.97 16.56 -12.29
CA SER A 64 40.39 17.74 -11.65
C SER A 64 38.89 17.85 -11.49
N GLY A 65 38.45 17.56 -10.26
CA GLY A 65 37.28 18.25 -9.73
C GLY A 65 36.64 17.58 -8.55
N SER A 66 37.37 17.47 -7.43
CA SER A 66 36.81 17.25 -6.10
C SER A 66 35.82 18.37 -5.74
N ARG A 67 34.62 18.34 -6.30
CA ARG A 67 33.47 19.08 -5.77
C ARG A 67 32.72 18.14 -4.86
N SER A 68 33.23 18.12 -3.63
CA SER A 68 32.45 17.90 -2.43
C SER A 68 31.14 18.67 -2.56
N LEU A 69 30.11 17.99 -3.07
CA LEU A 69 28.74 18.43 -2.89
C LEU A 69 28.48 18.14 -1.42
N VAL A 70 28.60 19.20 -0.63
CA VAL A 70 28.01 19.34 0.69
C VAL A 70 26.64 18.70 0.61
N ARG A 71 26.57 17.46 1.09
CA ARG A 71 25.32 16.79 1.37
C ARG A 71 24.65 17.73 2.36
N PRO A 72 23.48 18.32 2.06
CA PRO A 72 22.80 19.06 3.09
C PRO A 72 22.51 18.02 4.16
N GLU A 73 23.17 18.16 5.31
CA GLU A 73 22.77 17.56 6.56
C GLU A 73 21.49 18.27 7.01
N GLY A 74 20.46 18.17 6.16
CA GLY A 74 19.09 18.34 6.57
C GLY A 74 18.80 17.17 7.49
N LYS A 75 19.08 17.38 8.77
CA LYS A 75 18.51 16.71 9.93
C LYS A 75 17.54 15.58 9.53
N ARG A 76 18.06 14.36 9.34
CA ARG A 76 17.21 13.16 9.21
C ARG A 76 16.61 12.87 10.59
N VAL A 77 15.63 13.68 10.98
CA VAL A 77 14.69 13.30 12.06
C VAL A 77 13.77 12.16 11.57
N GLY A 78 13.79 11.83 10.28
CA GLY A 78 12.86 10.89 9.65
C GLY A 78 13.20 9.39 9.73
N ASP A 79 14.40 9.00 10.21
CA ASP A 79 14.81 7.57 10.16
C ASP A 79 14.47 6.78 11.44
N ALA A 80 13.94 7.44 12.49
CA ALA A 80 13.50 6.76 13.71
C ALA A 80 12.09 6.13 13.61
N GLU A 81 11.41 6.28 12.46
CA GLU A 81 10.00 5.89 12.26
C GLU A 81 9.82 4.61 11.40
N GLY A 82 10.90 3.86 11.20
CA GLY A 82 11.14 3.02 10.02
C GLY A 82 10.37 1.71 9.86
N ALA A 83 9.37 1.39 10.68
CA ALA A 83 8.56 0.17 10.50
C ALA A 83 7.07 0.46 10.68
N THR A 84 6.43 0.82 9.58
CA THR A 84 4.97 0.96 9.50
C THR A 84 4.31 -0.42 9.53
N VAL A 85 3.24 -0.57 10.29
CA VAL A 85 2.36 -1.74 10.30
C VAL A 85 1.04 -1.44 9.64
N ILE A 86 0.41 -2.49 9.12
CA ILE A 86 -0.93 -2.43 8.53
C ILE A 86 -1.93 -2.76 9.65
N ALA A 87 -2.73 -1.77 10.05
CA ALA A 87 -3.67 -1.85 11.16
C ALA A 87 -5.12 -1.67 10.65
N PRO A 88 -5.99 -2.70 10.75
CA PRO A 88 -7.41 -2.52 10.52
C PRO A 88 -8.03 -1.75 11.69
N VAL A 89 -8.75 -0.68 11.41
CA VAL A 89 -9.34 0.24 12.38
C VAL A 89 -10.81 0.47 12.02
N ARG A 90 -11.72 0.32 12.99
CA ARG A 90 -13.14 0.60 12.78
C ARG A 90 -13.42 2.08 12.96
N ILE A 91 -13.91 2.71 11.90
CA ILE A 91 -14.36 4.11 11.88
C ILE A 91 -15.87 4.12 12.01
N SER A 92 -16.38 4.95 12.91
CA SER A 92 -17.78 4.94 13.35
C SER A 92 -18.74 5.39 12.26
N ASP A 93 -18.30 6.29 11.38
CA ASP A 93 -19.08 6.79 10.26
C ASP A 93 -18.66 6.09 8.95
N ALA A 94 -19.51 5.16 8.50
CA ALA A 94 -19.32 4.46 7.24
C ALA A 94 -19.51 5.36 6.02
N ALA A 95 -20.29 6.45 6.11
CA ALA A 95 -20.47 7.37 4.99
C ALA A 95 -19.18 8.14 4.70
N THR A 96 -18.49 8.61 5.75
CA THR A 96 -17.16 9.22 5.61
C THR A 96 -16.15 8.23 5.00
N VAL A 97 -16.16 6.96 5.41
CA VAL A 97 -15.24 5.95 4.85
C VAL A 97 -15.44 5.73 3.36
N ARG A 98 -16.66 5.88 2.83
CA ARG A 98 -16.95 5.75 1.39
C ARG A 98 -16.32 6.85 0.53
N LEU A 99 -15.88 7.93 1.15
CA LEU A 99 -15.17 9.02 0.47
C LEU A 99 -13.66 8.78 0.39
N LEU A 100 -13.14 7.84 1.17
CA LEU A 100 -11.70 7.57 1.22
C LEU A 100 -11.26 6.72 0.05
N GLU A 101 -10.11 7.07 -0.50
CA GLU A 101 -9.39 6.27 -1.47
C GLU A 101 -8.12 5.65 -0.85
N ARG A 102 -7.60 4.61 -1.51
CA ARG A 102 -6.30 4.07 -1.14
C ARG A 102 -5.24 5.14 -1.39
N ASN A 103 -4.33 5.29 -0.43
CA ASN A 103 -3.26 6.29 -0.34
C ASN A 103 -3.67 7.67 0.16
N ASP A 104 -4.94 7.88 0.53
CA ASP A 104 -5.34 9.09 1.23
C ASP A 104 -4.57 9.28 2.54
N ARG A 105 -4.47 10.55 2.94
CA ARG A 105 -3.93 10.94 4.23
C ARG A 105 -5.07 11.34 5.14
N VAL A 106 -5.05 10.80 6.34
CA VAL A 106 -6.09 11.08 7.33
C VAL A 106 -5.49 11.35 8.70
N ASP A 107 -6.18 12.21 9.45
CA ASP A 107 -6.07 12.28 10.90
C ASP A 107 -7.15 11.38 11.51
N VAL A 108 -6.79 10.61 12.53
CA VAL A 108 -7.72 9.76 13.28
C VAL A 108 -8.04 10.41 14.61
N ILE A 109 -9.33 10.63 14.85
CA ILE A 109 -9.85 11.31 16.02
C ILE A 109 -10.62 10.30 16.87
N ALA A 110 -10.33 10.26 18.17
CA ALA A 110 -11.09 9.51 19.14
C ALA A 110 -12.02 10.43 19.92
N SER A 111 -13.29 10.07 20.02
CA SER A 111 -14.29 10.70 20.89
C SER A 111 -14.87 9.68 21.86
N SER A 112 -14.79 9.99 23.16
CA SER A 112 -15.42 9.17 24.19
C SER A 112 -16.94 9.41 24.16
N ARG A 113 -17.74 8.38 24.45
CA ARG A 113 -19.18 8.60 24.70
C ARG A 113 -19.43 9.21 26.07
N GLU A 114 -18.54 8.94 27.02
CA GLU A 114 -18.62 9.38 28.40
C GLU A 114 -18.13 10.82 28.60
N SER A 115 -17.57 11.45 27.55
CA SER A 115 -17.00 12.80 27.64
C SER A 115 -17.14 13.52 26.31
N ALA A 116 -17.51 14.79 26.33
CA ALA A 116 -17.61 15.64 25.14
C ALA A 116 -16.24 16.00 24.51
N SER A 117 -15.14 15.40 24.97
CA SER A 117 -13.79 15.67 24.48
C SER A 117 -13.43 14.78 23.29
N ALA A 118 -12.76 15.38 22.30
CA ALA A 118 -12.17 14.69 21.17
C ALA A 118 -10.66 14.92 21.18
N ARG A 119 -9.89 13.89 20.81
CA ARG A 119 -8.44 14.00 20.67
C ARG A 119 -7.95 13.31 19.41
N VAL A 120 -6.92 13.87 18.80
CA VAL A 120 -6.24 13.24 17.65
C VAL A 120 -5.32 12.15 18.16
N VAL A 121 -5.52 10.92 17.69
CA VAL A 121 -4.71 9.74 18.06
C VAL A 121 -3.62 9.46 17.04
N ALA A 122 -3.89 9.75 15.77
CA ALA A 122 -2.93 9.58 14.70
C ALA A 122 -3.04 10.77 13.74
N ARG A 123 -1.90 11.29 13.27
CA ARG A 123 -1.84 12.39 12.33
C ARG A 123 -1.25 11.96 10.99
N ASN A 124 -1.83 12.44 9.90
CA ASN A 124 -1.33 12.29 8.54
C ASN A 124 -0.96 10.84 8.17
N VAL A 125 -1.77 9.87 8.62
CA VAL A 125 -1.52 8.44 8.37
C VAL A 125 -2.07 8.03 7.01
N ARG A 126 -1.41 7.08 6.35
CA ARG A 126 -1.86 6.60 5.03
C ARG A 126 -2.98 5.58 5.16
N VAL A 127 -3.99 5.72 4.33
CA VAL A 127 -4.97 4.69 4.06
C VAL A 127 -4.34 3.63 3.16
N ALA A 128 -4.14 2.43 3.67
CA ALA A 128 -3.59 1.29 2.93
C ALA A 128 -4.68 0.52 2.16
N ASP A 129 -5.91 0.48 2.69
CA ASP A 129 -7.05 -0.16 2.04
C ASP A 129 -8.38 0.35 2.60
N VAL A 130 -9.42 0.31 1.75
CA VAL A 130 -10.80 0.70 2.07
C VAL A 130 -11.72 -0.45 1.64
N PRO A 131 -12.75 -0.79 2.43
CA PRO A 131 -13.67 -1.89 2.16
C PRO A 131 -14.47 -1.59 0.90
N GLU A 132 -14.82 -2.64 0.16
CA GLU A 132 -15.66 -2.50 -1.02
C GLU A 132 -17.08 -2.07 -0.61
N SER A 133 -17.73 -1.31 -1.48
CA SER A 133 -19.10 -0.83 -1.25
C SER A 133 -20.05 -2.03 -1.11
N GLY A 134 -20.43 -2.36 0.13
CA GLY A 134 -21.25 -3.54 0.45
C GLY A 134 -20.79 -4.31 1.69
N ASP A 135 -19.54 -4.14 2.10
CA ASP A 135 -18.95 -4.84 3.26
C ASP A 135 -19.32 -4.22 4.63
N THR A 136 -20.16 -3.19 4.63
CA THR A 136 -20.54 -2.44 5.84
C THR A 136 -21.89 -2.89 6.39
N VAL A 137 -21.92 -3.28 7.67
CA VAL A 137 -23.17 -3.48 8.40
C VAL A 137 -23.72 -2.11 8.82
N PRO A 138 -24.97 -1.75 8.49
CA PRO A 138 -25.55 -0.48 8.89
C PRO A 138 -25.48 -0.27 10.42
N GLY A 139 -25.05 0.92 10.85
CA GLY A 139 -24.99 1.29 12.26
C GLY A 139 -23.72 0.89 13.02
N ASP A 140 -22.84 0.08 12.42
CA ASP A 140 -21.64 -0.45 13.10
C ASP A 140 -20.34 0.25 12.64
N GLY A 141 -20.43 1.17 11.68
CA GLY A 141 -19.27 1.82 11.05
C GLY A 141 -18.61 0.95 9.97
N ALA A 142 -17.40 1.32 9.56
CA ALA A 142 -16.64 0.63 8.52
C ALA A 142 -15.17 0.41 8.93
N LEU A 143 -14.57 -0.70 8.49
CA LEU A 143 -13.16 -0.99 8.74
C LEU A 143 -12.30 -0.28 7.70
N VAL A 144 -11.33 0.53 8.10
CA VAL A 144 -10.29 1.09 7.22
C VAL A 144 -8.96 0.45 7.59
N VAL A 145 -8.13 0.16 6.60
CA VAL A 145 -6.80 -0.36 6.85
C VAL A 145 -5.80 0.78 6.76
N LEU A 146 -5.09 1.07 7.85
CA LEU A 146 -4.13 2.18 7.94
C LEU A 146 -2.70 1.67 8.00
N ALA A 147 -1.79 2.39 7.34
CA ALA A 147 -0.36 2.21 7.51
C ALA A 147 0.13 3.19 8.57
N VAL A 148 0.45 2.67 9.76
CA VAL A 148 0.82 3.47 10.94
C VAL A 148 2.10 2.95 11.63
N PRO A 149 2.87 3.78 12.34
CA PRO A 149 3.94 3.29 13.21
C PRO A 149 3.43 2.29 14.24
N ARG A 150 4.27 1.32 14.64
CA ARG A 150 3.86 0.26 15.59
C ARG A 150 3.29 0.82 16.90
N LYS A 151 3.87 1.89 17.43
CA LYS A 151 3.40 2.56 18.65
C LYS A 151 1.99 3.15 18.47
N THR A 152 1.75 3.86 17.36
CA THR A 152 0.46 4.44 17.01
C THR A 152 -0.62 3.36 16.81
N ALA A 153 -0.28 2.20 16.26
CA ALA A 153 -1.22 1.07 16.20
C ALA A 153 -1.71 0.64 17.59
N THR A 154 -0.82 0.57 18.59
CA THR A 154 -1.20 0.26 19.97
C THR A 154 -2.11 1.34 20.56
N GLU A 155 -1.80 2.62 20.31
CA GLU A 155 -2.61 3.76 20.77
C GLU A 155 -4.01 3.76 20.13
N LEU A 156 -4.11 3.45 18.84
CA LEU A 156 -5.38 3.29 18.11
C LEU A 156 -6.23 2.16 18.69
N VAL A 157 -5.63 1.02 19.02
CA VAL A 157 -6.36 -0.11 19.65
C VAL A 157 -6.87 0.28 21.03
N GLY A 158 -6.04 0.93 21.86
CA GLY A 158 -6.46 1.42 23.17
C GLY A 158 -7.60 2.44 23.08
N ALA A 159 -7.53 3.36 22.11
CA ALA A 159 -8.60 4.31 21.85
C ALA A 159 -9.88 3.61 21.37
N ALA A 160 -9.79 2.67 20.43
CA ALA A 160 -10.95 1.94 19.90
C ALA A 160 -11.68 1.11 20.96
N ALA A 161 -11.00 0.69 22.02
CA ALA A 161 -11.61 -0.06 23.13
C ALA A 161 -12.58 0.78 23.98
N THR A 162 -12.41 2.10 24.00
CA THR A 162 -13.13 3.01 24.92
C THR A 162 -13.79 4.19 24.22
N SER A 163 -13.51 4.40 22.94
CA SER A 163 -13.91 5.59 22.19
C SER A 163 -14.33 5.22 20.78
N ARG A 164 -15.22 6.02 20.22
CA ARG A 164 -15.58 5.98 18.80
C ARG A 164 -14.47 6.68 18.01
N LEU A 165 -14.07 6.08 16.90
CA LEU A 165 -13.08 6.67 16.00
C LEU A 165 -13.76 7.34 14.81
N ALA A 166 -13.25 8.49 14.42
CA ALA A 166 -13.60 9.26 13.23
C ALA A 166 -12.32 9.63 12.48
N VAL A 167 -12.47 10.08 11.24
CA VAL A 167 -11.34 10.50 10.39
C VAL A 167 -11.63 11.83 9.72
N THR A 168 -10.57 12.57 9.43
CA THR A 168 -10.60 13.77 8.58
C THR A 168 -9.52 13.67 7.52
N LEU A 169 -9.83 14.04 6.28
CA LEU A 169 -8.86 14.11 5.19
C LEU A 169 -7.88 15.28 5.41
N CYS A 170 -6.61 15.07 5.03
CA CYS A 170 -5.53 16.06 5.15
C CYS A 170 -5.12 16.63 3.79
#